data_AF-A0A8J4V8T3-F1
#
_entry.id   AF-A0A8J4V8T3-F1
#
_cell.length_a   1.000
_cell.length_b   1.000
_cell.length_c   1.000
_cell.angle_alpha   90.00
_cell.angle_beta   90.00
_cell.angle_gamma   90.00
#
_symmetry.space_group_name_H-M   'P 1'
#
loop_
_entity.id
_entity.type
_entity.pdbx_description
1 polymer ?
#
loop_
_entity_poly.entity_id
_entity_poly.type
_entity_poly.pdbx_seq_one_letter_code
_entity_poly.pdbx_strand_id
1 'polypeptide(L)'
;EAYQNSKEEDMGSCFCFKYVSDVTPKPLDPNDIHQQFEIHLNERGCQGGDFVAKPITPDGFPPKFLRRKGWEMHTSTPNDFQLGNALGLDSALHARLPEFNFPLSCTSSQPVVVGKWYSPFVFIKEGTLKDQ
;
A
#
# COMPACT_ATOMS: atom_id res chain seq x y z
N GLU A 1 -16.20 -10.09 -2.36
CA GLU A 1 -16.49 -8.77 -1.72
C GLU A 1 -15.16 -8.10 -1.35
N ALA A 2 -15.12 -6.77 -1.32
CA ALA A 2 -13.93 -5.98 -1.02
C ALA A 2 -13.97 -5.39 0.39
N TYR A 3 -12.81 -5.39 1.06
CA TYR A 3 -12.66 -4.79 2.38
C TYR A 3 -12.72 -3.26 2.32
N GLN A 4 -13.13 -2.64 3.42
CA GLN A 4 -13.18 -1.19 3.56
C GLN A 4 -12.67 -0.77 4.95
N ASN A 5 -12.30 0.50 5.07
CA ASN A 5 -11.92 1.13 6.33
C ASN A 5 -13.15 1.28 7.23
N SER A 6 -12.98 0.99 8.51
CA SER A 6 -13.92 1.35 9.56
C SER A 6 -13.73 2.83 9.96
N LYS A 7 -14.74 3.43 10.58
CA LYS A 7 -14.68 4.79 11.14
C LYS A 7 -14.75 4.76 12.67
N GLU A 8 -14.61 5.92 13.31
CA GLU A 8 -14.78 6.04 14.77
C GLU A 8 -16.18 5.58 15.23
N GLU A 9 -17.21 5.82 14.42
CA GLU A 9 -18.59 5.37 14.68
C GLU A 9 -18.76 3.84 14.64
N ASP A 10 -17.88 3.13 13.93
CA ASP A 10 -17.88 1.67 13.85
C ASP A 10 -17.06 1.02 14.99
N MET A 11 -16.46 1.83 15.87
CA MET A 11 -15.69 1.29 16.99
C MET A 11 -16.61 0.63 18.00
N GLY A 12 -16.26 -0.59 18.38
CA GLY A 12 -16.85 -1.26 19.52
C GLY A 12 -16.27 -0.74 20.83
N SER A 13 -17.08 -0.79 21.88
CA SER A 13 -16.62 -0.59 23.26
C SER A 13 -16.73 -1.92 24.01
N CYS A 14 -15.65 -2.34 24.69
CA CYS A 14 -15.68 -3.50 25.56
C CYS A 14 -15.01 -3.16 26.90
N PHE A 15 -15.74 -3.38 28.00
CA PHE A 15 -15.38 -2.99 29.37
C PHE A 15 -14.98 -1.50 29.48
N CYS A 16 -13.69 -1.19 29.30
CA CYS A 16 -13.10 0.15 29.39
C CYS A 16 -12.22 0.54 28.19
N PHE A 17 -12.23 -0.25 27.10
CA PHE A 17 -11.40 -0.02 25.92
C PHE A 17 -12.25 0.11 24.66
N LYS A 18 -11.92 1.11 23.84
CA LYS A 18 -12.40 1.19 22.45
C LYS A 18 -11.57 0.25 21.60
N TYR A 19 -12.22 -0.48 20.69
CA TYR A 19 -11.56 -1.26 19.66
C TYR A 19 -12.22 -0.99 18.32
N VAL A 20 -11.41 -0.90 17.27
CA VAL A 20 -11.93 -0.82 15.92
C VAL A 20 -12.41 -2.20 15.51
N SER A 21 -13.70 -2.31 15.22
CA SER A 21 -14.30 -3.48 14.59
C SER A 21 -14.19 -3.36 13.08
N ASP A 22 -13.93 -4.46 12.38
CA ASP A 22 -13.89 -4.45 10.92
C ASP A 22 -15.32 -4.43 10.39
N VAL A 23 -15.62 -3.49 9.51
CA VAL A 23 -16.92 -3.39 8.84
C VAL A 23 -17.09 -4.48 7.78
N THR A 24 -18.34 -4.88 7.53
CA THR A 24 -18.66 -5.93 6.56
C THR A 24 -18.15 -5.55 5.17
N PRO A 25 -17.44 -6.45 4.45
CA PRO A 25 -17.07 -6.25 3.06
C PRO A 25 -18.28 -5.95 2.17
N LYS A 26 -18.10 -5.16 1.13
CA LYS A 26 -19.16 -4.82 0.16
C LYS A 26 -18.63 -4.97 -1.27
N PRO A 27 -19.48 -4.87 -2.32
CA PRO A 27 -18.99 -4.89 -3.70
C PRO A 27 -17.85 -3.88 -3.92
N LEU A 28 -16.90 -4.22 -4.78
CA LEU A 28 -15.77 -3.35 -5.11
C LEU A 28 -16.29 -2.12 -5.86
N ASP A 29 -16.01 -0.94 -5.32
CA ASP A 29 -16.15 0.36 -5.97
C ASP A 29 -14.77 1.05 -5.96
N PRO A 30 -14.06 1.09 -7.10
CA PRO A 30 -12.76 1.74 -7.18
C PRO A 30 -12.79 3.24 -6.82
N ASN A 31 -13.93 3.91 -6.89
CA ASN A 31 -14.06 5.33 -6.53
C ASN A 31 -14.37 5.53 -5.05
N ASP A 32 -14.67 4.47 -4.31
CA ASP A 32 -14.92 4.55 -2.89
C ASP A 32 -13.60 4.65 -2.13
N ILE A 33 -13.30 5.87 -1.66
CA ILE A 33 -12.11 6.19 -0.85
C ILE A 33 -12.02 5.35 0.44
N HIS A 34 -13.14 4.82 0.94
CA HIS A 34 -13.14 3.94 2.11
C HIS A 34 -12.67 2.52 1.77
N GLN A 35 -12.69 2.10 0.51
CA GLN A 35 -12.09 0.82 0.06
C GLN A 35 -10.62 0.94 -0.36
N GLN A 36 -10.04 2.14 -0.29
CA GLN A 36 -8.66 2.41 -0.69
C GLN A 36 -7.72 2.48 0.53
N PHE A 37 -6.50 1.96 0.34
CA PHE A 37 -5.45 1.92 1.35
C PHE A 37 -4.09 2.16 0.69
N GLU A 38 -3.19 2.81 1.41
CA GLU A 38 -1.80 2.97 1.00
C GLU A 38 -0.90 2.08 1.86
N ILE A 39 0.05 1.40 1.22
CA ILE A 39 1.07 0.62 1.92
C ILE A 39 2.31 1.49 2.05
N HIS A 40 2.69 1.78 3.29
CA HIS A 40 3.83 2.62 3.64
C HIS A 40 4.94 1.74 4.23
N LEU A 41 6.18 2.04 3.88
CA LEU A 41 7.33 1.49 4.59
C LEU A 41 7.42 2.14 5.98
N ASN A 42 7.51 1.33 7.03
CA ASN A 42 7.75 1.78 8.40
C ASN A 42 9.26 1.73 8.68
N GLU A 43 9.91 2.87 8.49
CA GLU A 43 11.37 3.05 8.60
C GLU A 43 11.93 2.93 10.04
N ARG A 44 11.10 2.62 11.03
CA ARG A 44 11.47 2.61 12.46
C ARG A 44 12.16 1.34 12.95
N GLY A 45 12.39 0.34 12.10
CA GLY A 45 12.96 -0.95 12.47
C GLY A 45 14.43 -1.13 12.05
N CYS A 46 15.27 -1.67 12.95
CA CYS A 46 16.67 -2.03 12.67
C CYS A 46 16.83 -3.32 11.83
N GLN A 47 15.72 -4.02 11.57
CA GLN A 47 15.62 -5.21 10.73
C GLN A 47 14.66 -4.84 9.60
N GLY A 48 15.06 -5.09 8.35
CA GLY A 48 14.50 -4.44 7.17
C GLY A 48 12.96 -4.37 7.12
N GLY A 49 12.48 -3.15 6.88
CA GLY A 49 11.23 -2.83 6.19
C GLY A 49 9.94 -3.51 6.65
N ASP A 50 9.44 -3.15 7.84
CA ASP A 50 8.04 -3.40 8.17
C ASP A 50 7.13 -2.56 7.24
N PHE A 51 6.10 -3.15 6.63
CA PHE A 51 5.07 -2.37 5.95
C PHE A 51 3.86 -2.11 6.87
N VAL A 52 3.20 -0.97 6.67
CA VAL A 52 1.96 -0.60 7.36
C VAL A 52 0.94 -0.09 6.34
N ALA A 53 -0.29 -0.56 6.45
CA ALA A 53 -1.38 0.01 5.68
C ALA A 53 -1.94 1.25 6.38
N LYS A 54 -2.19 2.29 5.59
CA LYS A 54 -2.89 3.50 6.02
C LYS A 54 -4.16 3.70 5.19
N PRO A 55 -5.24 4.19 5.80
CA PRO A 55 -6.42 4.61 5.05
C PRO A 55 -6.06 5.81 4.15
N ILE A 56 -6.79 6.00 3.05
CA ILE A 56 -6.75 7.28 2.34
C ILE A 56 -7.46 8.38 3.15
N THR A 57 -8.52 8.01 3.89
CA THR A 57 -9.29 8.97 4.69
C THR A 57 -8.66 9.21 6.06
N PRO A 58 -8.64 10.46 6.57
CA PRO A 58 -8.04 10.78 7.87
C PRO A 58 -8.69 10.07 9.07
N ASP A 59 -9.98 9.75 8.94
CA ASP A 59 -10.84 9.12 9.96
C ASP A 59 -10.94 7.60 9.81
N GLY A 60 -10.28 7.04 8.79
CA GLY A 60 -10.37 5.62 8.47
C GLY A 60 -9.50 4.75 9.37
N PHE A 61 -9.94 3.53 9.59
CA PHE A 61 -9.16 2.48 10.22
C PHE A 61 -9.16 1.27 9.29
N PRO A 62 -8.01 0.86 8.73
CA PRO A 62 -7.96 -0.30 7.84
C PRO A 62 -8.44 -1.57 8.53
N PRO A 63 -8.84 -2.60 7.77
CA PRO A 63 -9.12 -3.92 8.32
C PRO A 63 -8.01 -4.41 9.26
N LYS A 64 -8.38 -5.16 10.30
CA LYS A 64 -7.46 -5.60 11.36
C LYS A 64 -6.22 -6.31 10.82
N PHE A 65 -6.34 -7.09 9.75
CA PHE A 65 -5.19 -7.76 9.14
C PHE A 65 -4.17 -6.75 8.63
N LEU A 66 -4.62 -5.70 7.94
CA LEU A 66 -3.76 -4.63 7.39
C LEU A 66 -3.17 -3.69 8.46
N ARG A 67 -3.76 -3.63 9.66
CA ARG A 67 -3.26 -2.81 10.79
C ARG A 67 -2.16 -3.48 11.60
N ARG A 68 -1.98 -4.80 11.47
CA ARG A 68 -0.95 -5.54 12.20
C ARG A 68 0.45 -5.06 11.76
N LYS A 69 1.37 -4.87 12.70
CA LYS A 69 2.79 -4.57 12.39
C LYS A 69 3.52 -5.85 11.94
N GLY A 70 4.62 -5.68 11.20
CA GLY A 70 5.47 -6.78 10.75
C GLY A 70 5.02 -7.41 9.43
N TRP A 71 4.41 -6.63 8.54
CA TRP A 71 4.24 -7.08 7.16
C TRP A 71 5.58 -7.10 6.47
N GLU A 72 5.98 -8.26 5.98
CA GLU A 72 7.14 -8.42 5.10
C GLU A 72 6.63 -8.58 3.67
N MET A 73 7.26 -7.88 2.73
CA MET A 73 7.01 -8.05 1.31
C MET A 73 8.16 -8.84 0.71
N HIS A 74 7.88 -10.06 0.26
CA HIS A 74 8.83 -10.85 -0.51
C HIS A 74 8.50 -10.71 -1.99
N THR A 75 9.50 -10.32 -2.77
CA THR A 75 9.42 -10.38 -4.22
C THR A 75 10.29 -11.55 -4.69
N SER A 76 9.78 -12.31 -5.65
CA SER A 76 10.56 -13.32 -6.34
C SER A 76 10.32 -13.16 -7.82
N THR A 77 11.40 -13.16 -8.59
CA THR A 77 11.34 -13.13 -10.05
C THR A 77 11.53 -14.57 -10.54
N PRO A 78 10.55 -15.18 -11.20
CA PRO A 78 10.71 -16.50 -11.79
C PRO A 78 11.86 -16.52 -12.82
N ASN A 79 12.56 -17.64 -12.93
CA ASN A 79 13.72 -17.75 -13.84
C ASN A 79 13.35 -17.64 -15.33
N ASP A 80 12.09 -17.92 -15.67
CA ASP A 80 11.51 -17.86 -17.01
C ASP A 80 10.71 -16.57 -17.25
N PHE A 81 10.72 -15.63 -16.30
CA PHE A 81 9.98 -14.38 -16.44
C PHE A 81 10.72 -13.41 -17.35
N GLN A 82 10.17 -13.18 -18.55
CA GLN A 82 10.64 -12.17 -19.49
C GLN A 82 9.78 -10.92 -19.39
N LEU A 83 10.34 -9.84 -18.84
CA LEU A 83 9.69 -8.53 -18.83
C LEU A 83 10.02 -7.79 -20.13
N GLY A 84 9.00 -7.57 -20.97
CA GLY A 84 9.14 -6.71 -22.16
C GLY A 84 9.18 -5.22 -21.80
N ASN A 85 9.45 -4.36 -22.79
CA ASN A 85 9.34 -2.91 -22.60
C ASN A 85 7.87 -2.52 -22.37
N ALA A 86 7.59 -1.77 -21.30
CA ALA A 86 6.27 -1.23 -21.06
C ALA A 86 5.93 -0.16 -22.11
N LEU A 87 4.70 -0.21 -22.64
CA LEU A 87 4.17 0.85 -23.50
C LEU A 87 4.04 2.14 -22.69
N GLY A 88 4.61 3.25 -23.20
CA GLY A 88 4.60 4.55 -22.51
C GLY A 88 5.92 4.95 -21.82
N LEU A 89 7.01 4.19 -22.03
CA LEU A 89 8.34 4.56 -21.52
C LEU A 89 8.89 5.80 -22.25
N ASP A 90 8.96 6.94 -21.56
CA ASP A 90 9.64 8.14 -22.08
C ASP A 90 11.16 7.96 -21.99
N SER A 91 11.76 7.57 -23.10
CA SER A 91 13.20 7.32 -23.20
C SER A 91 14.04 8.56 -22.91
N ALA A 92 13.53 9.76 -23.23
CA ALA A 92 14.23 11.02 -22.97
C ALA A 92 14.21 11.36 -21.48
N LEU A 93 13.08 11.11 -20.80
CA LEU A 93 12.97 11.28 -19.35
C LEU A 93 13.86 10.30 -18.59
N HIS A 94 13.94 9.04 -19.03
CA HIS A 94 14.83 8.04 -18.43
C HIS A 94 16.32 8.34 -18.65
N ALA A 95 16.67 9.09 -19.69
CA ALA A 95 18.04 9.52 -19.95
C ALA A 95 18.46 10.77 -19.13
N ARG A 96 17.53 11.41 -18.40
CA ARG A 96 17.87 12.58 -17.57
C ARG A 96 18.73 12.16 -16.38
N LEU A 97 19.87 12.83 -16.24
CA LEU A 97 20.69 12.77 -15.05
C LEU A 97 20.14 13.72 -13.97
N PRO A 98 20.31 13.40 -12.68
CA PRO A 98 20.00 14.32 -11.60
C PRO A 98 20.87 15.58 -11.69
N GLU A 99 20.37 16.69 -11.14
CA GLU A 99 21.16 17.90 -11.05
C GLU A 99 22.34 17.70 -10.08
N PHE A 100 23.53 18.09 -10.52
CA PHE A 100 24.75 18.02 -9.73
C PHE A 100 25.02 19.29 -8.90
N ASN A 101 24.03 20.19 -8.82
CA ASN A 101 24.09 21.45 -8.09
C ASN A 101 23.58 21.29 -6.66
N PHE A 102 24.26 20.50 -5.82
CA PHE A 102 23.88 20.30 -4.42
C PHE A 102 25.04 20.64 -3.46
N PRO A 103 24.76 21.09 -2.22
CA PRO A 103 25.79 21.40 -1.24
C PRO A 103 26.71 20.21 -0.95
N LEU A 104 27.99 20.45 -0.68
CA LEU A 104 28.95 19.40 -0.29
C LEU A 104 28.58 18.68 1.02
N SER A 105 27.67 19.24 1.81
CA SER A 105 27.12 18.59 2.99
C SER A 105 26.14 17.45 2.65
N CYS A 106 25.65 17.38 1.42
CA CYS A 106 24.77 16.34 0.94
C CYS A 106 25.60 15.18 0.34
N THR A 107 25.29 13.95 0.74
CA THR A 107 25.96 12.74 0.24
C THR A 107 25.46 12.27 -1.12
N SER A 108 24.35 12.83 -1.61
CA SER A 108 23.74 12.49 -2.91
C SER A 108 22.89 13.66 -3.46
N SER A 109 22.63 13.62 -4.77
CA SER A 109 21.72 14.54 -5.47
C SER A 109 20.25 14.23 -5.19
N GLN A 110 19.36 15.16 -5.51
CA GLN A 110 17.93 14.90 -5.53
C GLN A 110 17.60 13.86 -6.62
N PRO A 111 16.75 12.87 -6.33
CA PRO A 111 16.40 11.84 -7.30
C PRO A 111 15.58 12.41 -8.46
N VAL A 112 15.82 11.92 -9.69
CA VAL A 112 14.97 12.22 -10.84
C VAL A 112 13.80 11.24 -10.84
N VAL A 113 12.58 11.76 -10.67
CA VAL A 113 11.36 10.94 -10.78
C VAL A 113 11.02 10.75 -12.25
N VAL A 114 11.31 9.57 -12.79
CA VAL A 114 11.05 9.20 -14.20
C VAL A 114 9.66 8.64 -14.46
N GLY A 115 8.88 8.41 -13.40
CA GLY A 115 7.50 7.94 -13.49
C GLY A 115 6.93 7.61 -12.11
N LYS A 116 5.61 7.67 -12.00
CA LYS A 116 4.86 7.16 -10.83
C LYS A 116 4.04 5.97 -11.31
N TRP A 117 4.37 4.78 -10.81
CA TRP A 117 3.63 3.57 -11.12
C TRP A 117 2.52 3.41 -10.09
N TYR A 118 1.28 3.40 -10.57
CA TYR A 118 0.12 3.03 -9.77
C TYR A 118 -0.20 1.57 -10.06
N SER A 119 0.02 0.69 -9.07
CA SER A 119 -0.38 -0.70 -9.15
C SER A 119 -1.62 -0.89 -8.27
N PRO A 120 -2.84 -0.82 -8.84
CA PRO A 120 -4.04 -1.07 -8.05
C PRO A 120 -4.08 -2.55 -7.66
N PHE A 121 -4.00 -2.84 -6.36
CA PHE A 121 -4.27 -4.17 -5.81
C PHE A 121 -5.56 -4.10 -4.98
N VAL A 122 -6.35 -5.17 -5.03
CA VAL A 122 -7.59 -5.28 -4.27
C VAL A 122 -7.48 -6.47 -3.33
N PHE A 123 -7.72 -6.26 -2.05
CA PHE A 123 -7.89 -7.35 -1.10
C PHE A 123 -9.34 -7.85 -1.18
N ILE A 124 -9.51 -9.04 -1.74
CA ILE A 124 -10.80 -9.72 -1.78
C ILE A 124 -10.89 -10.71 -0.63
N LYS A 125 -12.03 -10.74 0.05
CA LYS A 125 -12.37 -11.88 0.90
C LYS A 125 -12.85 -13.00 -0.02
N GLU A 126 -12.06 -14.06 -0.14
CA GLU A 126 -12.49 -15.27 -0.83
C GLU A 126 -13.70 -15.86 -0.08
N GLY A 127 -14.78 -16.13 -0.82
CA GLY A 127 -15.96 -16.75 -0.24
C GLY A 127 -15.64 -18.18 0.18
N THR A 128 -16.30 -18.68 1.24
CA THR A 128 -16.27 -20.11 1.55
C THR A 128 -16.72 -20.87 0.30
N LEU A 129 -15.92 -21.83 -0.17
CA LEU A 129 -16.37 -22.79 -1.18
C LEU A 129 -17.67 -23.39 -0.65
N LYS A 130 -18.79 -23.12 -1.31
CA LYS A 130 -20.00 -23.93 -1.08
C LYS A 130 -19.66 -25.30 -1.61
N ASP A 131 -19.74 -26.31 -0.74
CA ASP A 131 -19.50 -27.71 -1.08
C ASP A 131 -20.13 -28.05 -2.45
N GLN A 132 -19.30 -28.57 -3.35
CA GLN A 132 -19.71 -29.14 -4.64
C GLN A 132 -20.29 -30.54 -4.44
#